data_AF-A0A358ECW4-F1
#
_entry.id   AF-A0A358ECW4-F1
#
_cell.length_a   1.000
_cell.length_b   1.000
_cell.length_c   1.000
_cell.angle_alpha   90.00
_cell.angle_beta   90.00
_cell.angle_gamma   90.00
#
_symmetry.space_group_name_H-M   'P 1'
#
loop_
_entity.id
_entity.type
_entity.pdbx_description
1 polymer ?
#
loop_
_entity_poly.entity_id
_entity_poly.type
_entity_poly.pdbx_seq_one_letter_code
_entity_poly.pdbx_strand_id
1 'polypeptide(L)'
;MLSFNAFSSDGGGLSLSAGQGFVPYGTDDPMGRPSVKYPTNHHLSQIPERFTLNAAWSKGAWILEAGVFGGSHSESPYDLSHIKSFGDSWSTRVSRRFGETATGDGLWEFSLSHARVSHTPSHKNALFNGGLRYNG
;
A
#
# COMPACT_ATOMS: atom_id res chain seq x y z
N MET A 1 7.62 6.28 10.88
CA MET A 1 6.60 6.84 9.96
C MET A 1 5.83 7.93 10.68
N LEU A 2 5.69 9.11 10.07
CA LEU A 2 4.82 10.20 10.54
C LEU A 2 3.54 10.19 9.70
N SER A 3 2.39 10.45 10.32
CA SER A 3 1.10 10.48 9.63
C SER A 3 0.29 11.70 10.07
N PHE A 4 -0.38 12.33 9.12
CA PHE A 4 -1.17 13.53 9.29
C PHE A 4 -2.49 13.37 8.55
N ASN A 5 -3.61 13.59 9.24
CA ASN A 5 -4.91 13.69 8.59
C ASN A 5 -5.03 15.11 8.02
N ALA A 6 -5.02 15.23 6.70
CA ALA A 6 -5.05 16.52 6.00
C ALA A 6 -6.45 17.16 6.10
N PHE A 7 -7.51 16.38 5.98
CA PHE A 7 -8.87 16.80 6.34
C PHE A 7 -9.79 15.59 6.55
N SER A 8 -10.88 15.82 7.28
CA SER A 8 -12.01 14.91 7.42
C SER A 8 -13.29 15.75 7.35
N SER A 9 -14.18 15.43 6.41
CA SER A 9 -15.49 16.07 6.25
C SER A 9 -16.58 15.02 6.11
N ASP A 10 -17.86 15.43 6.20
CA ASP A 10 -19.00 14.51 6.14
C ASP A 10 -18.95 13.63 4.88
N GLY A 11 -18.56 12.38 5.11
CA GLY A 11 -18.51 11.31 4.11
C GLY A 11 -17.13 11.01 3.53
N GLY A 12 -16.06 11.75 3.84
CA GLY A 12 -14.73 11.42 3.35
C GLY A 12 -13.54 12.07 4.05
N GLY A 13 -12.37 11.46 3.91
CA GLY A 13 -11.14 11.91 4.55
C GLY A 13 -9.93 11.79 3.64
N LEU A 14 -8.91 12.60 3.92
CA LEU A 14 -7.59 12.52 3.29
C LEU A 14 -6.54 12.44 4.39
N SER A 15 -5.65 11.46 4.29
CA SER A 15 -4.45 11.32 5.12
C SER A 15 -3.20 11.32 4.26
N LEU A 16 -2.12 11.86 4.84
CA LEU A 16 -0.79 11.89 4.28
C LEU A 16 0.16 11.26 5.30
N SER A 17 1.09 10.44 4.84
CA SER A 17 2.08 9.84 5.72
C SER A 17 3.43 9.72 5.03
N ALA A 18 4.51 9.89 5.79
CA ALA A 18 5.86 9.89 5.27
C ALA A 18 6.85 9.20 6.22
N GLY A 19 7.92 8.64 5.64
CA GLY A 19 9.03 8.01 6.35
C GLY A 19 9.24 6.56 5.93
N GLN A 20 10.05 5.82 6.69
CA GLN A 20 10.22 4.39 6.44
C GLN A 20 8.93 3.63 6.75
N GLY A 21 8.45 2.84 5.79
CA GLY A 21 7.19 2.11 5.92
C GLY A 21 6.81 1.34 4.65
N PHE A 22 5.54 0.93 4.59
CA PHE A 22 4.99 0.15 3.50
C PHE A 22 4.33 1.03 2.44
N VAL A 23 4.46 0.57 1.20
CA VAL A 23 3.88 1.18 0.00
C VAL A 23 2.46 0.63 -0.21
N PRO A 24 1.48 1.45 -0.64
CA PRO A 24 0.12 0.98 -0.92
C PRO A 24 0.09 0.15 -2.21
N TYR A 25 0.30 -1.16 -2.07
CA TYR A 25 0.27 -2.15 -3.14
C TYR A 25 -0.18 -3.50 -2.56
N GLY A 26 -0.97 -4.26 -3.33
CA GLY A 26 -1.51 -5.56 -2.93
C GLY A 26 -2.94 -5.51 -2.40
N THR A 27 -3.35 -6.60 -1.75
CA THR A 27 -4.67 -6.79 -1.15
C THR A 27 -4.61 -6.59 0.38
N ASP A 28 -5.74 -6.26 1.02
CA ASP A 28 -5.87 -6.19 2.49
C ASP A 28 -5.91 -7.58 3.15
N ASP A 29 -5.23 -8.57 2.58
CA ASP A 29 -5.13 -9.89 3.20
C ASP A 29 -4.26 -9.76 4.47
N PRO A 30 -4.81 -9.95 5.68
CA PRO A 30 -4.04 -9.79 6.90
C PRO A 30 -2.86 -10.76 6.89
N MET A 31 -1.76 -10.36 7.52
CA MET A 31 -0.60 -11.22 7.76
C MET A 31 -0.93 -12.35 8.75
N GLY A 32 -1.85 -13.25 8.39
CA GLY A 32 -2.10 -14.49 9.09
C GLY A 32 -0.91 -15.40 8.89
N ARG A 33 -0.11 -15.61 9.95
CA ARG A 33 1.00 -16.58 9.96
C ARG A 33 0.52 -17.91 10.56
N PRO A 34 0.33 -18.99 9.79
CA PRO A 34 0.48 -20.33 10.34
C PRO A 34 1.98 -20.59 10.54
N SER A 35 2.40 -20.92 11.75
CA SER A 35 3.80 -21.08 12.18
C SER A 35 4.61 -22.20 11.49
N VAL A 36 4.03 -22.91 10.52
CA VAL A 36 4.51 -24.25 10.12
C VAL A 36 4.98 -24.34 8.66
N LYS A 37 4.94 -23.27 7.85
CA LYS A 37 5.43 -23.35 6.45
C LYS A 37 6.26 -22.13 6.05
N TYR A 38 7.48 -22.39 5.58
CA TYR A 38 8.28 -21.43 4.81
C TYR A 38 7.43 -20.89 3.65
N PRO A 39 7.11 -19.58 3.57
CA PRO A 39 6.06 -19.14 2.67
C PRO A 39 6.69 -18.75 1.35
N THR A 40 6.43 -19.55 0.32
CA THR A 40 6.88 -19.34 -1.05
C THR A 40 6.46 -17.99 -1.65
N ASN A 41 5.48 -17.22 -1.12
CA ASN A 41 5.05 -16.01 -1.83
C ASN A 41 4.32 -14.90 -1.06
N HIS A 42 4.79 -14.53 0.14
CA HIS A 42 4.18 -13.43 0.91
C HIS A 42 4.83 -12.06 0.70
N HIS A 43 6.04 -12.00 0.12
CA HIS A 43 6.70 -10.76 -0.29
C HIS A 43 6.27 -10.25 -1.67
N LEU A 44 5.51 -11.04 -2.45
CA LEU A 44 5.09 -10.67 -3.80
C LEU A 44 3.84 -9.75 -3.81
N SER A 45 3.13 -9.69 -2.68
CA SER A 45 1.94 -8.85 -2.52
C SER A 45 2.25 -7.47 -1.93
N GLN A 46 3.49 -7.18 -1.54
CA GLN A 46 3.87 -5.91 -0.89
C GLN A 46 5.24 -5.45 -1.38
N ILE A 47 5.45 -4.14 -1.45
CA ILE A 47 6.78 -3.57 -1.73
C ILE A 47 7.40 -3.23 -0.37
N PRO A 48 8.45 -3.96 0.07
CA PRO A 48 8.99 -3.86 1.42
C PRO A 48 9.69 -2.52 1.71
N GLU A 49 9.89 -2.28 3.01
CA GLU A 49 10.38 -1.07 3.67
C GLU A 49 11.30 -0.17 2.84
N ARG A 50 10.78 1.02 2.55
CA ARG A 50 11.47 2.13 1.87
C ARG A 50 11.08 3.43 2.53
N PHE A 51 11.85 4.50 2.29
CA PHE A 51 11.29 5.83 2.47
C PHE A 51 10.12 5.97 1.51
N THR A 52 8.95 6.31 2.06
CA THR A 52 7.71 6.48 1.31
C THR A 52 7.04 7.79 1.69
N LEU A 53 6.28 8.35 0.74
CA LEU A 53 5.25 9.36 0.96
C LEU A 53 3.96 8.79 0.39
N ASN A 54 3.00 8.55 1.27
CA ASN A 54 1.70 7.98 0.92
C ASN A 54 0.59 9.01 1.15
N ALA A 55 -0.41 8.98 0.27
CA ALA A 55 -1.68 9.65 0.43
C ALA A 55 -2.80 8.60 0.38
N ALA A 56 -3.74 8.68 1.31
CA ALA A 56 -4.94 7.85 1.31
C ALA A 56 -6.17 8.74 1.40
N TRP A 57 -7.11 8.53 0.47
CA TRP A 57 -8.38 9.18 0.42
C TRP A 57 -9.49 8.15 0.55
N SER A 58 -10.48 8.44 1.37
CA SER A 58 -11.69 7.63 1.48
C SER A 58 -12.93 8.50 1.30
N LYS A 59 -13.92 7.97 0.59
CA LYS A 59 -15.26 8.57 0.53
C LYS A 59 -16.32 7.52 0.25
N GLY A 60 -17.25 7.36 1.20
CA GLY A 60 -18.27 6.30 1.14
C GLY A 60 -17.65 4.92 0.94
N ALA A 61 -18.06 4.23 -0.12
CA ALA A 61 -17.58 2.90 -0.49
C ALA A 61 -16.16 2.85 -1.09
N TRP A 62 -15.55 4.00 -1.38
CA TRP A 62 -14.30 4.07 -2.13
C TRP A 62 -13.12 4.44 -1.26
N ILE A 63 -12.00 3.77 -1.51
CA ILE A 63 -10.70 4.08 -0.93
C ILE A 63 -9.69 4.16 -2.08
N LEU A 64 -8.92 5.23 -2.11
CA LEU A 64 -7.84 5.46 -3.05
C LEU A 64 -6.56 5.69 -2.27
N GLU A 65 -5.51 4.98 -2.61
CA GLU A 65 -4.19 5.13 -2.01
C GLU A 65 -3.16 5.33 -3.10
N ALA A 66 -2.22 6.24 -2.87
CA ALA A 66 -1.10 6.47 -3.77
C ALA A 66 0.16 6.66 -2.93
N GLY A 67 1.28 6.14 -3.42
CA GLY A 67 2.56 6.25 -2.75
C GLY A 67 3.68 6.50 -3.74
N VAL A 68 4.59 7.39 -3.38
CA VAL A 68 5.91 7.49 -4.03
C VAL A 68 6.96 6.98 -3.07
N PHE A 69 7.89 6.19 -3.58
CA PHE A 69 8.85 5.50 -2.73
C PHE A 69 10.18 5.29 -3.46
N GLY A 70 11.19 4.98 -2.68
CA GLY A 70 12.54 4.71 -3.17
C GLY A 70 13.52 4.62 -2.01
N GLY A 71 14.80 4.54 -2.32
CA GLY A 71 15.80 4.04 -1.39
C GLY A 71 15.98 2.53 -1.57
N SER A 72 17.23 2.08 -1.55
CA SER A 72 17.56 0.65 -1.50
C SER A 72 17.05 0.07 -0.18
N HIS A 73 16.96 -1.27 -0.11
CA HIS A 73 16.76 -1.93 1.18
C HIS A 73 17.87 -1.47 2.14
N SER A 74 17.48 -1.09 3.35
CA SER A 74 18.41 -0.67 4.39
C SER A 74 19.05 -1.91 4.99
N GLU A 75 20.38 -2.01 4.97
CA GLU A 75 21.07 -3.17 5.58
C GLU A 75 21.21 -3.03 7.10
N SER A 76 20.78 -1.91 7.69
CA SER A 76 20.89 -1.62 9.12
C SER A 76 19.85 -0.60 9.59
N PRO A 77 19.39 -0.64 10.86
CA PRO A 77 18.42 0.32 11.41
C PRO A 77 18.82 1.80 11.36
N TYR A 78 20.11 2.09 11.15
CA TYR A 78 20.67 3.44 11.02
C TYR A 78 21.11 3.78 9.59
N ASP A 79 20.91 2.87 8.66
CA ASP A 79 21.30 3.04 7.28
C ASP A 79 20.22 3.84 6.53
N LEU A 80 20.39 5.16 6.53
CA LEU A 80 19.59 6.13 5.77
C LEU A 80 19.86 6.05 4.25
N SER A 81 20.44 4.93 3.78
CA SER A 81 20.97 4.75 2.44
C SER A 81 19.98 5.09 1.31
N HIS A 82 20.49 5.88 0.37
CA HIS A 82 19.95 6.13 -0.95
C HIS A 82 18.61 6.89 -1.07
N ILE A 83 18.37 7.92 -0.24
CA ILE A 83 17.33 8.96 -0.49
C ILE A 83 17.40 9.53 -1.91
N LYS A 84 18.56 9.50 -2.58
CA LYS A 84 18.74 9.95 -3.97
C LYS A 84 17.82 9.28 -5.00
N SER A 85 17.28 8.09 -4.69
CA SER A 85 16.32 7.35 -5.55
C SER A 85 14.87 7.47 -5.08
N PHE A 86 14.61 8.26 -4.03
CA PHE A 86 13.27 8.50 -3.54
C PHE A 86 12.43 9.22 -4.60
N GLY A 87 11.30 8.61 -4.97
CA GLY A 87 10.41 9.13 -6.02
C GLY A 87 10.61 8.49 -7.40
N ASP A 88 11.63 7.66 -7.59
CA ASP A 88 11.82 6.92 -8.85
C ASP A 88 10.77 5.81 -9.03
N SER A 89 10.10 5.42 -7.95
CA SER A 89 9.07 4.40 -7.93
C SER A 89 7.77 4.94 -7.33
N TRP A 90 6.64 4.42 -7.81
CA TRP A 90 5.32 4.81 -7.33
C TRP A 90 4.34 3.64 -7.38
N SER A 91 3.29 3.73 -6.57
CA SER A 91 2.16 2.82 -6.60
C SER A 91 0.85 3.56 -6.40
N THR A 92 -0.21 2.94 -6.89
CA THR A 92 -1.58 3.34 -6.64
C THR A 92 -2.42 2.11 -6.36
N ARG A 93 -3.38 2.26 -5.47
CA ARG A 93 -4.39 1.25 -5.18
C ARG A 93 -5.77 1.91 -5.12
N VAL A 94 -6.74 1.20 -5.67
CA VAL A 94 -8.16 1.52 -5.53
C VAL A 94 -8.86 0.33 -4.92
N SER A 95 -9.68 0.60 -3.91
CA SER A 95 -10.57 -0.39 -3.29
C SER A 95 -11.99 0.13 -3.29
N ARG A 96 -12.94 -0.76 -3.55
CA ARG A 96 -14.38 -0.50 -3.45
C ARG A 96 -15.03 -1.55 -2.57
N ARG A 97 -15.73 -1.08 -1.54
CA ARG A 97 -16.55 -1.89 -0.64
C ARG A 97 -18.00 -1.91 -1.12
N PHE A 98 -18.63 -3.08 -1.13
CA PHE A 98 -20.01 -3.24 -1.58
C PHE A 98 -20.70 -4.43 -0.92
N GLY A 99 -22.03 -4.46 -0.99
CA GLY A 99 -22.85 -5.36 -0.16
C GLY A 99 -22.93 -4.85 1.29
N GLU A 100 -24.00 -5.18 1.99
CA GLU A 100 -24.25 -4.66 3.34
C GLU A 100 -24.06 -5.77 4.36
N THR A 101 -23.22 -5.54 5.36
CA THR A 101 -23.27 -6.29 6.61
C THR A 101 -24.29 -5.66 7.55
N ALA A 102 -24.68 -6.38 8.61
CA ALA A 102 -25.53 -5.84 9.67
C ALA A 102 -24.94 -4.59 10.36
N THR A 103 -23.62 -4.37 10.25
CA THR A 103 -22.91 -3.19 10.80
C THR A 103 -22.76 -2.04 9.80
N GLY A 104 -23.24 -2.20 8.56
CA GLY A 104 -23.07 -1.20 7.50
C GLY A 104 -21.67 -1.20 6.85
N ASP A 105 -20.83 -2.18 7.19
CA ASP A 105 -19.57 -2.41 6.50
C ASP A 105 -19.82 -3.12 5.16
N GLY A 106 -18.93 -2.91 4.19
CA GLY A 106 -19.02 -3.59 2.90
C GLY A 106 -18.79 -5.10 3.07
N LEU A 107 -19.77 -5.92 2.73
CA LEU A 107 -19.67 -7.39 2.76
C LEU A 107 -18.57 -7.92 1.84
N TRP A 108 -18.34 -7.22 0.73
CA TRP A 108 -17.31 -7.50 -0.25
C TRP A 108 -16.39 -6.31 -0.41
N GLU A 109 -15.12 -6.58 -0.72
CA GLU A 109 -14.16 -5.57 -1.13
C GLU A 109 -13.43 -6.01 -2.40
N PHE A 110 -13.55 -5.22 -3.45
CA PHE A 110 -12.73 -5.36 -4.65
C PHE A 110 -11.57 -4.39 -4.58
N SER A 111 -10.36 -4.85 -4.90
CA SER A 111 -9.15 -4.02 -4.90
C SER A 111 -8.33 -4.26 -6.16
N LEU A 112 -7.74 -3.19 -6.69
CA LEU A 112 -6.77 -3.20 -7.77
C LEU A 112 -5.60 -2.31 -7.38
N SER A 113 -4.38 -2.78 -7.62
CA SER A 113 -3.19 -1.97 -7.44
C SER A 113 -2.24 -2.08 -8.61
N HIS A 114 -1.57 -0.97 -8.89
CA HIS A 114 -0.52 -0.86 -9.88
C HIS A 114 0.70 -0.22 -9.25
N ALA A 115 1.89 -0.74 -9.55
CA ALA A 115 3.14 -0.11 -9.16
C ALA A 115 4.12 -0.08 -10.33
N ARG A 116 4.95 0.96 -10.34
CA ARG A 116 6.15 1.03 -11.17
C ARG A 116 7.35 1.13 -10.26
N VAL A 117 8.24 0.14 -10.36
CA VAL A 117 9.44 0.04 -9.53
C VAL A 117 10.67 0.24 -10.41
N SER A 118 11.51 1.19 -10.01
CA SER A 118 12.80 1.47 -10.65
C SER A 118 13.92 0.94 -9.76
N HIS A 119 14.77 0.06 -10.29
CA HIS A 119 15.98 -0.42 -9.62
C HIS A 119 17.25 0.30 -10.11
N THR A 120 17.19 0.89 -11.30
CA THR A 120 18.27 1.65 -11.98
C THR A 120 17.59 2.54 -13.03
N PRO A 121 18.16 3.69 -13.46
CA PRO A 121 17.49 4.58 -14.42
C PRO A 121 17.02 3.91 -15.72
N SER A 122 17.65 2.80 -16.10
CA SER A 122 17.38 2.03 -17.33
C SER A 122 16.35 0.90 -17.18
N HIS A 123 16.10 0.39 -15.97
CA HIS A 123 15.22 -0.76 -15.76
C HIS A 123 14.02 -0.42 -14.87
N LYS A 124 12.82 -0.45 -15.49
CA LYS A 124 11.53 -0.15 -14.86
C LYS A 124 10.61 -1.36 -15.00
N ASN A 125 10.15 -1.89 -13.89
CA ASN A 125 9.19 -2.99 -13.86
C ASN A 125 7.80 -2.44 -13.51
N ALA A 126 6.79 -2.90 -14.25
CA ALA A 126 5.39 -2.64 -13.96
C ALA A 126 4.80 -3.85 -13.24
N LEU A 127 4.15 -3.62 -12.11
CA LEU A 127 3.48 -4.63 -11.30
C LEU A 127 1.99 -4.33 -11.26
N PHE A 128 1.18 -5.39 -11.34
CA PHE A 128 -0.27 -5.31 -11.26
C PHE A 128 -0.77 -6.38 -10.29
N ASN A 129 -1.75 -6.02 -9.47
CA ASN A 129 -2.42 -6.94 -8.57
C ASN A 129 -3.90 -6.59 -8.50
N GLY A 130 -4.73 -7.60 -8.31
CA GLY A 130 -6.16 -7.44 -8.10
C GLY A 130 -6.70 -8.53 -7.20
N GLY A 131 -7.68 -8.20 -6.38
CA GLY A 131 -8.29 -9.13 -5.44
C GLY A 131 -9.74 -8.80 -5.15
N LEU A 132 -10.50 -9.85 -4.83
CA LEU A 132 -11.85 -9.76 -4.31
C LEU A 132 -11.89 -10.47 -2.96
N ARG A 133 -12.29 -9.76 -1.91
CA ARG A 133 -12.39 -10.25 -0.53
C ARG A 133 -13.84 -10.28 -0.08
N TYR A 134 -14.20 -11.35 0.63
CA TYR A 134 -15.44 -11.48 1.38
C TYR A 134 -15.16 -11.21 2.86
N ASN A 135 -15.95 -10.35 3.49
CA ASN A 135 -15.77 -9.89 4.88
C ASN A 135 -16.77 -10.50 5.86
N GLY A 136 -17.44 -11.61 5.48
CA GLY A 136 -18.43 -12.30 6.33
C GLY A 136 -17.86 -13.45 7.13
#